data_AF-A0A1R3GS85-F1
#
_entry.id   AF-A0A1R3GS85-F1
#
_cell.length_a   1.000
_cell.length_b   1.000
_cell.length_c   1.000
_cell.angle_alpha   90.00
_cell.angle_beta   90.00
_cell.angle_gamma   90.00
#
_symmetry.space_group_name_H-M   'P 1'
#
loop_
_entity.id
_entity.type
_entity.pdbx_description
1 polymer ?
#
loop_
_entity_poly.entity_id
_entity_poly.type
_entity_poly.pdbx_seq_one_letter_code
_entity_poly.pdbx_strand_id
1 'polypeptide(L)'
;MEGSESEAIFDSLNLNPQLFINETLNTVDDLLDDAFDFYLQKASKLLKTEGTDRSQDLTKGVNYVRNLVQSSLDKRLAMWEKYCLRHCFTVPEGFSLPKNVGSCLDSMELLTYLDELPGSCSMVQDALSDPNVDAELVSLRDKLTLVGAESEKLNRELKELERQSASSGHCAGLVNETLQLYESASAHDMFQGHKDISIE
;
A
#
# COMPACT_ATOMS: atom_id res chain seq x y z
N MET A 1 -9.81 10.42 26.92
CA MET A 1 -10.01 8.95 26.84
C MET A 1 -8.68 8.39 27.30
N GLU A 2 -8.60 7.93 28.55
CA GLU A 2 -7.35 7.41 29.11
C GLU A 2 -7.03 6.09 28.41
N GLY A 3 -5.87 6.05 27.75
CA GLY A 3 -5.35 4.82 27.15
C GLY A 3 -5.09 3.78 28.23
N SER A 4 -5.22 2.50 27.87
CA SER A 4 -5.02 1.40 28.83
C SER A 4 -3.56 1.31 29.28
N GLU A 5 -3.28 0.70 30.44
CA GLU A 5 -1.89 0.46 30.91
C GLU A 5 -1.05 -0.28 29.86
N SER A 6 -1.69 -1.16 29.09
CA SER A 6 -1.08 -1.89 27.98
C SER A 6 -0.62 -0.96 26.85
N GLU A 7 -1.45 0.04 26.51
CA GLU A 7 -1.18 1.01 25.45
C GLU A 7 0.07 1.83 25.75
N ALA A 8 0.21 2.32 26.98
CA ALA A 8 1.39 3.06 27.41
C ALA A 8 2.69 2.22 27.30
N ILE A 9 2.62 0.91 27.53
CA ILE A 9 3.77 0.01 27.40
C ILE A 9 4.12 -0.17 25.93
N PHE A 10 3.15 -0.41 25.04
CA PHE A 10 3.42 -0.53 23.62
C PHE A 10 3.97 0.77 23.03
N ASP A 11 3.43 1.92 23.43
CA ASP A 11 3.92 3.23 23.03
C ASP A 11 5.38 3.45 23.48
N SER A 12 5.74 3.02 24.69
CA SER A 12 7.13 3.10 25.19
C SER A 12 8.12 2.26 24.37
N LEU A 13 7.62 1.21 23.71
CA LEU A 13 8.40 0.35 22.80
C LEU A 13 8.26 0.80 21.34
N ASN A 14 7.58 1.92 21.08
CA ASN A 14 7.27 2.43 19.76
C ASN A 14 6.52 1.38 18.89
N LEU A 15 5.65 0.59 19.54
CA LEU A 15 4.81 -0.42 18.90
C LEU A 15 3.38 0.10 18.80
N ASN A 16 2.76 -0.13 17.65
CA ASN A 16 1.36 0.21 17.43
C ASN A 16 0.57 -1.05 17.03
N PRO A 17 -0.09 -1.70 18.01
CA PRO A 17 -0.92 -2.87 17.75
C PRO A 17 -2.04 -2.67 16.72
N GLN A 18 -2.70 -1.50 16.73
CA GLN A 18 -3.78 -1.21 15.78
C GLN A 18 -3.24 -1.10 14.34
N LEU A 19 -2.07 -0.49 14.16
CA LEU A 19 -1.40 -0.41 12.86
C LEU A 19 -1.09 -1.81 12.32
N PHE A 20 -0.55 -2.70 13.16
CA PHE A 20 -0.28 -4.09 12.77
C PHE A 20 -1.55 -4.84 12.33
N ILE A 21 -2.63 -4.69 13.10
CA ILE A 21 -3.93 -5.30 12.76
C ILE A 21 -4.43 -4.77 11.42
N ASN A 22 -4.46 -3.45 11.24
CA ASN A 22 -4.92 -2.82 10.01
C ASN A 22 -4.12 -3.29 8.79
N GLU A 23 -2.79 -3.34 8.91
CA GLU A 23 -1.91 -3.81 7.83
C GLU A 23 -2.21 -5.27 7.46
N THR A 24 -2.45 -6.11 8.47
CA THR A 24 -2.82 -7.51 8.24
C THR A 24 -4.16 -7.62 7.52
N LEU A 25 -5.16 -6.84 7.94
CA LEU A 25 -6.48 -6.80 7.30
C LEU A 25 -6.37 -6.38 5.83
N ASN A 26 -5.68 -5.26 5.56
CA ASN A 26 -5.46 -4.75 4.21
C ASN A 26 -4.74 -5.77 3.33
N THR A 27 -3.70 -6.43 3.85
CA THR A 27 -2.97 -7.47 3.11
C THR A 27 -3.87 -8.64 2.71
N VAL A 28 -4.81 -9.03 3.57
CA VAL A 28 -5.76 -10.11 3.25
C VAL A 28 -6.75 -9.68 2.17
N ASP A 29 -7.24 -8.44 2.23
CA ASP A 29 -8.14 -7.87 1.23
C ASP A 29 -7.45 -7.77 -0.14
N ASP A 30 -6.22 -7.22 -0.19
CA ASP A 30 -5.41 -7.13 -1.42
C ASP A 30 -5.17 -8.52 -2.03
N LEU A 31 -4.79 -9.51 -1.21
CA LEU A 31 -4.59 -10.88 -1.66
C LEU A 31 -5.87 -11.49 -2.25
N LEU A 32 -7.02 -11.20 -1.64
CA LEU A 32 -8.29 -11.73 -2.09
C LEU A 32 -8.69 -11.13 -3.45
N ASP A 33 -8.55 -9.82 -3.60
CA ASP A 33 -8.84 -9.11 -4.84
C ASP A 33 -7.94 -9.60 -5.98
N ASP A 34 -6.62 -9.67 -5.76
CA ASP A 34 -5.64 -10.17 -6.71
C ASP A 34 -5.94 -11.61 -7.15
N ALA A 35 -6.29 -12.48 -6.19
CA ALA A 35 -6.62 -13.87 -6.48
C ALA A 35 -7.84 -13.96 -7.40
N PHE A 36 -8.92 -13.24 -7.10
CA PHE A 36 -10.13 -13.28 -7.91
C PHE A 36 -9.95 -12.62 -9.28
N ASP A 37 -9.14 -11.56 -9.39
CA ASP A 37 -8.78 -10.96 -10.67
C ASP A 37 -7.99 -11.94 -11.53
N PHE A 38 -7.02 -12.64 -10.94
CA PHE A 38 -6.28 -13.70 -11.61
C PHE A 38 -7.20 -14.82 -12.11
N TYR A 39 -8.12 -15.31 -11.27
CA TYR A 39 -9.05 -16.37 -11.65
C TYR A 39 -10.03 -15.93 -12.73
N LEU A 40 -10.53 -14.68 -12.69
CA LEU A 40 -11.40 -14.13 -13.72
C LEU A 40 -10.66 -14.10 -15.07
N GLN A 41 -9.44 -13.59 -15.09
CA GLN A 41 -8.61 -13.56 -16.31
C GLN A 41 -8.33 -14.97 -16.82
N LYS A 42 -7.99 -15.91 -15.94
CA LYS A 42 -7.70 -17.29 -16.31
C LYS A 42 -8.93 -18.00 -16.87
N ALA A 43 -10.08 -17.84 -16.22
CA ALA A 43 -11.35 -18.41 -16.66
C ALA A 43 -11.78 -17.84 -18.01
N SER A 44 -11.64 -16.52 -18.20
CA SER A 44 -11.99 -15.86 -19.47
C SER A 44 -11.19 -16.44 -20.65
N LYS A 45 -9.87 -16.61 -20.46
CA LYS A 45 -8.98 -17.21 -21.47
C LYS A 45 -9.32 -18.67 -21.76
N LEU A 46 -9.61 -19.46 -20.72
CA LEU A 46 -9.89 -20.89 -20.85
C LEU A 46 -11.25 -21.15 -21.52
N LEU A 47 -12.25 -20.34 -21.20
CA LEU A 47 -13.60 -20.45 -21.74
C LEU A 47 -13.78 -19.70 -23.07
N LYS A 48 -12.77 -18.95 -23.52
CA LYS A 48 -12.81 -18.10 -24.72
C LYS A 48 -14.03 -17.18 -24.75
N THR A 49 -14.31 -16.55 -23.60
CA THR A 49 -15.49 -15.71 -23.43
C THR A 49 -15.30 -14.27 -23.92
N GLU A 50 -14.08 -13.88 -24.27
CA GLU A 50 -13.73 -12.54 -24.77
C GLU A 50 -14.62 -12.12 -25.95
N GLY A 51 -15.22 -10.92 -25.85
CA GLY A 51 -16.08 -10.36 -26.90
C GLY A 51 -17.47 -10.98 -27.04
N THR A 52 -17.88 -11.87 -26.12
CA THR A 52 -19.21 -12.52 -26.13
C THR A 52 -20.05 -12.14 -24.91
N ASP A 53 -21.37 -12.29 -24.99
CA ASP A 53 -22.29 -12.09 -23.86
C ASP A 53 -21.93 -12.96 -22.64
N ARG A 54 -21.26 -14.11 -22.88
CA ARG A 54 -20.80 -15.02 -21.82
C ARG A 54 -19.71 -14.43 -20.92
N SER A 55 -19.02 -13.37 -21.37
CA SER A 55 -18.05 -12.63 -20.55
C SER A 55 -18.72 -11.94 -19.36
N GLN A 56 -19.90 -11.36 -19.59
CA GLN A 56 -20.67 -10.68 -18.54
C GLN A 56 -21.18 -11.68 -17.51
N ASP A 57 -21.70 -12.82 -17.95
CA ASP A 57 -22.19 -13.87 -17.05
C ASP A 57 -21.05 -14.47 -16.21
N LEU A 58 -19.87 -14.68 -16.81
CA LEU A 58 -18.69 -15.11 -16.07
C LEU A 58 -18.29 -14.10 -15.00
N THR A 59 -18.22 -12.81 -15.36
CA THR A 59 -17.86 -11.73 -14.43
C THR A 59 -18.85 -11.65 -13.26
N LYS A 60 -20.16 -11.73 -13.55
CA LYS A 60 -21.21 -11.77 -12.51
C LYS A 60 -21.04 -12.97 -11.58
N GLY A 61 -20.78 -14.16 -12.13
CA GLY A 61 -20.57 -15.38 -11.35
C GLY A 61 -19.35 -15.29 -10.44
N VAL A 62 -18.22 -14.81 -10.96
CA VAL A 62 -17.00 -14.62 -10.17
C VAL A 62 -17.22 -13.58 -9.07
N ASN A 63 -17.85 -12.46 -9.38
CA ASN A 63 -18.16 -11.43 -8.37
C ASN A 63 -19.11 -11.94 -7.28
N TYR A 64 -20.08 -12.78 -7.62
CA TYR A 64 -20.93 -13.42 -6.62
C TYR A 64 -20.13 -14.27 -5.63
N VAL A 65 -19.19 -15.09 -6.13
CA VAL A 65 -18.31 -15.91 -5.29
C VAL A 65 -17.36 -15.03 -4.48
N ARG A 66 -16.76 -13.99 -5.07
CA ARG A 66 -15.93 -13.00 -4.38
C ARG A 66 -16.68 -12.42 -3.17
N ASN A 67 -17.89 -11.91 -3.39
CA ASN A 67 -18.70 -11.29 -2.34
C ASN A 67 -19.06 -12.29 -1.22
N LEU A 68 -19.34 -13.55 -1.57
CA LEU A 68 -19.62 -14.59 -0.59
C LEU A 68 -18.40 -14.85 0.31
N VAL A 69 -17.22 -14.96 -0.31
CA VAL A 69 -15.96 -15.19 0.41
C VAL A 69 -15.58 -13.97 1.26
N GLN A 70 -15.60 -12.77 0.68
CA GLN A 70 -15.33 -11.50 1.38
C GLN A 70 -16.22 -11.37 2.62
N SER A 71 -17.53 -11.49 2.47
CA SER A 71 -18.45 -11.33 3.60
C SER A 71 -18.25 -12.36 4.73
N SER A 72 -17.72 -13.54 4.41
CA SER A 72 -17.32 -14.53 5.42
C SER A 72 -15.99 -14.15 6.07
N LEU A 73 -15.00 -13.68 5.29
CA LEU A 73 -13.72 -13.23 5.79
C LEU A 73 -13.87 -12.01 6.70
N ASP A 74 -14.60 -10.99 6.28
CA ASP A 74 -14.87 -9.77 7.07
C ASP A 74 -15.38 -10.11 8.46
N LYS A 75 -16.34 -11.03 8.56
CA LYS A 75 -16.91 -11.45 9.84
C LYS A 75 -15.87 -12.14 10.73
N ARG A 76 -15.04 -13.01 10.15
CA ARG A 76 -14.01 -13.73 10.91
C ARG A 76 -12.88 -12.80 11.32
N LEU A 77 -12.45 -11.92 10.42
CA LEU A 77 -11.39 -10.95 10.66
C LEU A 77 -11.81 -9.89 11.68
N ALA A 78 -13.07 -9.46 11.68
CA ALA A 78 -13.60 -8.57 12.72
C ALA A 78 -13.62 -9.25 14.12
N MET A 79 -13.85 -10.57 14.18
CA MET A 79 -13.73 -11.31 15.44
C MET A 79 -12.26 -11.48 15.85
N TRP A 80 -11.38 -11.74 14.88
CA TRP A 80 -9.94 -11.85 15.09
C TRP A 80 -9.33 -10.54 15.61
N GLU A 81 -9.66 -9.40 15.01
CA GLU A 81 -9.25 -8.07 15.47
C GLU A 81 -9.64 -7.85 16.94
N LYS A 82 -10.91 -8.09 17.27
CA LYS A 82 -11.40 -7.96 18.65
C LYS A 82 -10.66 -8.89 19.60
N TYR A 83 -10.35 -10.11 19.18
CA TYR A 83 -9.58 -11.05 19.98
C TYR A 83 -8.16 -10.54 20.21
N CYS A 84 -7.49 -10.06 19.17
CA CYS A 84 -6.14 -9.50 19.25
C CYS A 84 -6.08 -8.33 20.23
N LEU A 85 -6.98 -7.36 20.10
CA LEU A 85 -7.01 -6.18 20.99
C LEU A 85 -7.32 -6.52 22.45
N ARG A 86 -8.06 -7.61 22.70
CA ARG A 86 -8.45 -8.01 24.06
C ARG A 86 -7.49 -8.97 24.75
N HIS A 87 -6.70 -9.71 23.97
CA HIS A 87 -5.94 -10.84 24.51
C HIS A 87 -4.49 -10.92 24.01
N CYS A 88 -4.21 -10.54 22.77
CA CYS A 88 -2.84 -10.60 22.24
C CYS A 88 -2.06 -9.33 22.60
N PHE A 89 -2.72 -8.17 22.50
CA PHE A 89 -2.16 -6.86 22.77
C PHE A 89 -2.70 -6.28 24.07
N THR A 90 -2.72 -7.12 25.09
CA THR A 90 -3.11 -6.74 26.44
C THR A 90 -2.04 -7.28 27.39
N VAL A 91 -1.61 -6.40 28.28
CA VAL A 91 -0.63 -6.69 29.30
C VAL A 91 -1.36 -7.05 30.60
N PRO A 92 -0.92 -8.07 31.35
CA PRO A 92 -1.51 -8.41 32.64
C PRO A 92 -1.54 -7.22 33.60
N GLU A 93 -2.60 -7.13 34.41
CA GLU A 93 -2.76 -6.08 35.40
C GLU A 93 -1.58 -6.07 36.38
N GLY A 94 -1.05 -4.87 36.66
CA GLY A 94 0.12 -4.70 37.54
C GLY A 94 1.46 -5.04 36.88
N PHE A 95 1.49 -5.42 35.60
CA PHE A 95 2.73 -5.47 34.86
C PHE A 95 3.26 -4.05 34.64
N SER A 96 4.49 -3.84 35.02
CA SER A 96 5.24 -2.64 34.68
C SER A 96 6.45 -3.04 33.87
N LEU A 97 6.70 -2.34 32.77
CA LEU A 97 7.98 -2.47 32.10
C LEU A 97 9.09 -2.11 33.10
N PRO A 98 10.09 -2.98 33.34
CA PRO A 98 11.20 -2.63 34.22
C PRO A 98 11.82 -1.33 33.73
N LYS A 99 12.03 -0.37 34.64
CA LYS A 99 12.55 0.98 34.31
C LYS A 99 13.85 0.95 33.51
N ASN A 100 14.56 -0.19 33.52
CA ASN A 100 15.81 -0.44 32.83
C ASN A 100 15.69 -1.20 31.50
N VAL A 101 14.51 -1.50 30.96
CA VAL A 101 14.42 -2.03 29.57
C VAL A 101 14.56 -0.88 28.57
N GLY A 102 14.15 0.34 28.95
CA GLY A 102 14.54 1.57 28.26
C GLY A 102 15.87 2.14 28.74
N SER A 103 16.34 1.81 29.95
CA SER A 103 17.57 2.33 30.56
C SER A 103 18.75 1.35 30.64
N CYS A 104 18.71 0.18 30.00
CA CYS A 104 19.96 -0.48 29.58
C CYS A 104 20.72 0.39 28.56
N LEU A 105 20.06 1.41 28.03
CA LEU A 105 20.63 2.52 27.27
C LEU A 105 20.98 3.77 28.10
N ASP A 106 20.71 3.86 29.42
CA ASP A 106 20.88 5.15 30.12
C ASP A 106 21.20 5.12 31.64
N SER A 107 21.75 4.05 32.23
CA SER A 107 22.21 4.18 33.63
C SER A 107 23.47 3.38 34.00
N MET A 108 24.56 4.15 34.05
CA MET A 108 25.82 3.93 34.78
C MET A 108 25.63 3.48 36.25
N GLU A 109 24.44 3.66 36.84
CA GLU A 109 24.18 3.41 38.27
C GLU A 109 23.73 1.98 38.61
N LEU A 110 23.35 1.15 37.62
CA LEU A 110 22.96 -0.25 37.86
C LEU A 110 24.15 -1.22 37.96
N LEU A 111 25.37 -0.77 37.60
CA LEU A 111 26.54 -1.64 37.51
C LEU A 111 27.13 -2.04 38.87
N THR A 112 26.82 -1.32 39.94
CA THR A 112 27.39 -1.60 41.28
C THR A 112 26.58 -2.61 42.08
N TYR A 113 25.34 -2.93 41.67
CA TYR A 113 24.43 -3.84 42.42
C TYR A 113 24.26 -5.21 41.75
N LEU A 114 24.81 -5.41 40.55
CA LEU A 114 24.70 -6.66 39.78
C LEU A 114 25.81 -7.69 40.07
N ASP A 115 26.79 -7.36 40.92
CA ASP A 115 27.90 -8.27 41.28
C ASP A 115 27.46 -9.46 42.17
N GLU A 116 26.25 -9.41 42.75
CA GLU A 116 25.75 -10.47 43.64
C GLU A 116 24.72 -11.43 43.02
N LEU A 117 24.30 -11.26 41.76
CA LEU A 117 23.38 -12.20 41.11
C LEU A 117 24.13 -13.19 40.20
N PRO A 118 24.13 -14.50 40.50
CA PRO A 118 24.81 -15.46 39.65
C PRO A 118 23.98 -15.72 38.40
N GLY A 119 24.31 -15.03 37.30
CA GLY A 119 24.01 -15.52 35.95
C GLY A 119 23.18 -14.63 35.02
N SER A 120 23.34 -13.30 34.99
CA SER A 120 22.75 -12.50 33.90
C SER A 120 23.56 -11.26 33.50
N CYS A 121 23.83 -11.17 32.19
CA CYS A 121 24.34 -10.01 31.44
C CYS A 121 25.83 -9.66 31.54
N SER A 122 26.72 -10.61 31.25
CA SER A 122 28.19 -10.40 31.18
C SER A 122 28.71 -9.87 29.82
N MET A 123 27.88 -9.29 28.94
CA MET A 123 28.31 -8.98 27.55
C MET A 123 28.18 -7.52 27.09
N VAL A 124 27.77 -6.57 27.94
CA VAL A 124 27.31 -5.25 27.42
C VAL A 124 28.25 -4.07 27.71
N GLN A 125 29.31 -4.24 28.51
CA GLN A 125 30.11 -3.07 28.95
C GLN A 125 31.05 -2.46 27.89
N ASP A 126 31.40 -3.17 26.82
CA ASP A 126 32.37 -2.67 25.82
C ASP A 126 31.71 -2.04 24.57
N ALA A 127 30.38 -1.98 24.49
CA ALA A 127 29.64 -1.67 23.25
C ALA A 127 28.79 -0.38 23.25
N LEU A 128 28.75 0.39 24.35
CA LEU A 128 27.79 1.49 24.53
C LEU A 128 28.20 2.84 23.94
N SER A 129 29.33 2.90 23.23
CA SER A 129 29.69 4.04 22.38
C SER A 129 30.59 3.52 21.28
N ASP A 130 30.03 2.75 20.35
CA ASP A 130 30.74 2.40 19.13
C ASP A 130 30.64 3.60 18.17
N PRO A 131 31.71 4.40 17.99
CA PRO A 131 31.70 5.55 17.08
C PRO A 131 31.41 5.15 15.63
N ASN A 132 31.57 3.86 15.29
CA ASN A 132 31.21 3.33 13.99
C ASN A 132 29.69 3.32 13.75
N VAL A 133 28.89 2.94 14.76
CA VAL A 133 27.42 2.93 14.66
C VAL A 133 26.88 4.35 14.56
N ASP A 134 27.46 5.30 15.30
CA ASP A 134 27.08 6.72 15.21
C ASP A 134 27.42 7.30 13.83
N ALA A 135 28.59 6.96 13.28
CA ALA A 135 28.98 7.37 11.92
C ALA A 135 28.06 6.76 10.85
N GLU A 136 27.66 5.49 11.01
CA GLU A 136 26.72 4.83 10.11
C GLU A 136 25.33 5.47 10.18
N LEU A 137 24.84 5.83 11.37
CA LEU A 137 23.59 6.56 11.55
C LEU A 137 23.60 7.93 10.88
N VAL A 138 24.69 8.68 10.99
CA VAL A 138 24.86 9.96 10.28
C VAL A 138 24.84 9.71 8.77
N SER A 139 25.60 8.72 8.29
CA SER A 139 25.63 8.36 6.86
C SER A 139 24.24 7.98 6.33
N LEU A 140 23.46 7.20 7.09
CA LEU A 140 22.11 6.81 6.72
C LEU A 140 21.14 8.00 6.71
N ARG A 141 21.25 8.93 7.67
CA ARG A 141 20.45 10.16 7.69
C ARG A 141 20.78 11.05 6.48
N ASP A 142 22.05 11.19 6.14
CA ASP A 142 22.48 11.94 4.95
C ASP A 142 21.95 11.27 3.67
N LYS A 143 22.03 9.94 3.59
CA LYS A 143 21.47 9.19 2.45
C LYS A 143 19.95 9.33 2.37
N LEU A 144 19.23 9.33 3.49
CA LEU A 144 17.78 9.51 3.53
C LEU A 144 17.38 10.92 3.04
N THR A 145 18.09 11.96 3.48
CA THR A 145 17.84 13.33 3.00
C THR A 145 18.12 13.49 1.50
N LEU A 146 19.18 12.86 1.00
CA LEU A 146 19.50 12.83 -0.42
C LEU A 146 18.40 12.12 -1.23
N VAL A 147 18.00 10.90 -0.84
CA VAL A 147 16.94 10.15 -1.49
C VAL A 147 15.60 10.89 -1.41
N GLY A 148 15.33 11.59 -0.31
CA GLY A 148 14.16 12.46 -0.17
C GLY A 148 14.14 13.57 -1.24
N ALA A 149 15.25 14.29 -1.41
CA ALA A 149 15.37 15.33 -2.43
C ALA A 149 15.24 14.78 -3.86
N GLU A 150 15.83 13.61 -4.14
CA GLU A 150 15.68 12.92 -5.42
C GLU A 150 14.23 12.48 -5.68
N SER A 151 13.55 11.94 -4.66
CA SER A 151 12.14 11.54 -4.75
C SER A 151 11.24 12.74 -5.06
N GLU A 152 11.45 13.88 -4.40
CA GLU A 152 10.72 15.11 -4.70
C GLU A 152 10.96 15.59 -6.13
N LYS A 153 12.19 15.49 -6.62
CA LYS A 153 12.53 15.85 -8.01
C LYS A 153 11.81 14.93 -8.99
N LEU A 154 11.86 13.61 -8.77
CA LEU A 154 11.18 12.64 -9.62
C LEU A 154 9.66 12.86 -9.63
N ASN A 155 9.07 13.15 -8.47
CA ASN A 155 7.64 13.46 -8.38
C ASN A 155 7.26 14.73 -9.16
N ARG A 156 8.13 15.75 -9.18
CA ARG A 156 7.94 16.95 -10.03
C ARG A 156 7.98 16.59 -11.51
N GLU A 157 8.95 15.77 -11.91
CA GLU A 157 9.07 15.29 -13.31
C GLU A 157 7.86 14.46 -13.74
N LEU A 158 7.36 13.58 -12.87
CA LEU A 158 6.17 12.75 -13.13
C LEU A 158 4.93 13.63 -13.36
N LYS A 159 4.69 14.62 -12.49
CA LYS A 159 3.58 15.57 -12.66
C LYS A 159 3.65 16.36 -13.96
N GLU A 160 4.85 16.78 -14.36
CA GLU A 160 5.03 17.47 -15.64
C GLU A 160 4.77 16.53 -16.83
N LEU A 161 5.24 15.29 -16.76
CA LEU A 161 5.00 14.28 -17.79
C LEU A 161 3.51 13.93 -17.91
N GLU A 162 2.80 13.86 -16.79
CA GLU A 162 1.34 13.65 -16.77
C GLU A 162 0.61 14.81 -17.46
N ARG A 163 0.99 16.05 -17.14
CA ARG A 163 0.44 17.25 -17.79
C ARG A 163 0.70 17.27 -19.29
N GLN A 164 1.91 16.91 -19.71
CA GLN A 164 2.27 16.80 -21.13
C GLN A 164 1.46 15.70 -21.82
N SER A 165 1.35 14.54 -21.20
CA SER A 165 0.58 13.41 -21.73
C SER A 165 -0.91 13.76 -21.91
N ALA A 166 -1.51 14.43 -20.92
CA ALA A 166 -2.89 14.91 -21.00
C ALA A 166 -3.08 15.91 -22.16
N SER A 167 -2.15 16.87 -22.32
CA SER A 167 -2.20 17.84 -23.41
C SER A 167 -2.00 17.19 -24.79
N SER A 168 -1.11 16.21 -24.88
CA SER A 168 -0.85 15.44 -26.10
C SER A 168 -2.07 14.61 -26.49
N GLY A 169 -2.70 13.94 -25.52
CA GLY A 169 -3.95 13.22 -25.73
C GLY A 169 -5.08 14.13 -26.22
N HIS A 170 -5.19 15.35 -25.67
CA HIS A 170 -6.17 16.33 -26.14
C HIS A 170 -5.90 16.77 -27.58
N CYS A 171 -4.65 17.08 -27.94
CA CYS A 171 -4.27 17.41 -29.31
C CYS A 171 -4.52 16.25 -30.28
N ALA A 172 -4.20 15.00 -29.89
CA ALA A 172 -4.48 13.82 -30.69
C ALA A 172 -5.99 13.64 -30.92
N GLY A 173 -6.81 13.90 -29.90
CA GLY A 173 -8.26 13.92 -30.00
C GLY A 173 -8.77 14.96 -31.01
N LEU A 174 -8.29 16.21 -30.92
CA LEU A 174 -8.66 17.30 -31.84
C LEU A 174 -8.24 17.02 -33.29
N VAL A 175 -7.04 16.45 -33.50
CA VAL A 175 -6.56 16.07 -34.83
C VAL A 175 -7.44 14.95 -35.40
N ASN A 176 -7.77 13.95 -34.60
CA ASN A 176 -8.66 12.87 -35.01
C ASN A 176 -10.08 13.38 -35.33
N GLU A 177 -10.62 14.30 -34.55
CA GLU A 177 -11.91 14.94 -34.81
C GLU A 177 -11.88 15.75 -36.12
N THR A 178 -10.80 16.51 -36.36
CA THR A 178 -10.61 17.27 -37.60
C THR A 178 -10.52 16.34 -38.82
N LEU A 179 -9.82 15.20 -38.68
CA LEU A 179 -9.72 14.19 -39.74
C LEU A 179 -11.10 13.60 -40.07
N GLN A 180 -11.88 13.25 -39.05
CA GLN A 180 -13.24 12.74 -39.24
C GLN A 180 -14.15 13.77 -39.93
N LEU A 181 -14.05 15.06 -39.55
CA LEU A 181 -14.80 16.13 -40.22
C LEU A 181 -14.40 16.29 -41.68
N TYR A 182 -13.10 16.17 -42.01
CA TYR A 182 -12.63 16.21 -43.39
C TYR A 182 -13.13 15.01 -44.21
N GLU A 183 -13.04 13.78 -43.67
CA GLU A 183 -13.58 12.58 -44.31
C GLU A 183 -15.09 12.70 -44.56
N SER A 184 -15.83 13.24 -43.58
CA SER A 184 -17.27 13.48 -43.68
C SER A 184 -17.62 14.54 -44.74
N ALA A 185 -16.86 15.64 -44.78
CA ALA A 185 -17.05 16.70 -45.76
C ALA A 185 -16.63 16.27 -47.17
N SER A 186 -15.54 15.51 -47.31
CA SER A 186 -15.09 14.93 -48.57
C SER A 186 -16.09 13.93 -49.13
N ALA A 187 -16.65 13.06 -48.28
CA ALA A 187 -17.73 12.17 -48.68
C ALA A 187 -18.94 12.98 -49.16
N HIS A 188 -19.31 14.06 -48.47
CA HIS A 188 -20.41 14.95 -48.87
C HIS A 188 -20.17 15.62 -50.24
N ASP A 189 -18.99 16.20 -50.47
CA ASP A 189 -18.63 16.83 -51.75
C ASP A 189 -18.65 15.84 -52.93
N MET A 190 -18.20 14.59 -52.71
CA MET A 190 -18.33 13.53 -53.72
C MET A 190 -19.79 13.19 -54.05
N PHE A 191 -20.71 13.34 -53.08
CA PHE A 191 -22.15 13.15 -53.31
C PHE A 191 -22.82 14.37 -53.98
N GLN A 192 -22.31 15.60 -53.81
CA GLN A 192 -22.80 16.79 -54.52
C GLN A 192 -22.30 16.85 -55.97
N GLY A 193 -21.05 16.50 -56.25
CA GLY A 193 -20.47 16.54 -57.61
C GLY A 193 -21.18 15.63 -58.63
N HIS A 194 -21.93 14.64 -58.15
CA HIS A 194 -22.75 13.75 -58.98
C HIS A 194 -24.15 14.32 -59.34
N LYS A 195 -24.55 15.47 -58.81
CA LYS A 195 -25.85 16.10 -59.14
C LYS A 195 -25.80 17.10 -60.31
N ASP A 196 -24.62 17.59 -60.69
CA ASP A 196 -24.47 18.57 -61.79
C ASP A 196 -24.15 17.94 -63.16
N ILE A 197 -24.13 16.60 -63.25
CA ILE A 197 -24.05 15.87 -64.53
C ILE A 197 -25.41 15.20 -64.79
N SER A 198 -26.48 16.01 -64.87
CA SER A 198 -27.70 15.62 -65.57
C SER A 198 -27.71 16.31 -66.92
N ILE A 199 -27.21 15.54 -67.88
CA ILE A 199 -27.39 15.56 -69.33
C ILE A 199 -28.63 16.36 -69.77
N GLU A 200 -28.40 17.45 -70.51
CA GLU A 200 -29.35 17.98 -71.51
C GLU A 200 -28.83 17.65 -72.91
#